data_AF-A0A5K1FTX2-F1
#
_entry.id   AF-A0A5K1FTX2-F1
#
_cell.length_a   1.000
_cell.length_b   1.000
_cell.length_c   1.000
_cell.angle_alpha   90.00
_cell.angle_beta   90.00
_cell.angle_gamma   90.00
#
_symmetry.space_group_name_H-M   'P 1'
#
loop_
_entity.id
_entity.type
_entity.pdbx_description
1 polymer ?
#
loop_
_entity_poly.entity_id
_entity_poly.type
_entity_poly.pdbx_seq_one_letter_code
_entity_poly.pdbx_strand_id
1 'polypeptide(L)' 'ILGDGELSTKLHVKARTFSTSAKEKLEAAGCTLTVLPGRKKWVKPSVAKNLAQAEEYFAKKKAASSEADSSSA' A
#
# COMPACT_ATOMS: atom_id res chain seq x y z
N ILE A 1 3.95 -5.72 13.08
CA ILE A 1 4.90 -5.07 14.03
C ILE A 1 4.21 -3.87 14.63
N LEU A 2 4.23 -3.81 15.96
CA LEU A 2 3.70 -2.70 16.75
C LEU A 2 4.85 -1.76 17.11
N GLY A 3 4.56 -0.47 17.22
CA GLY A 3 5.56 0.59 17.42
C GLY A 3 5.82 0.90 18.89
N ASP A 4 5.85 -0.11 19.75
CA ASP A 4 6.16 0.07 21.17
C ASP A 4 7.68 0.02 21.40
N GLY A 5 8.18 0.92 22.24
CA GLY A 5 9.61 1.12 22.48
C GLY A 5 10.35 1.93 21.42
N GLU A 6 11.67 2.01 21.61
CA GLU A 6 12.63 2.70 20.77
C GLU A 6 13.68 1.71 20.26
N LEU A 7 14.06 1.84 18.99
CA LEU A 7 14.89 0.88 18.29
C LEU A 7 16.12 1.62 17.72
N SER A 8 17.28 1.41 18.37
CA SER A 8 18.54 2.10 18.06
C SER A 8 19.47 1.32 17.13
N THR A 9 19.10 0.10 16.75
CA THR A 9 19.92 -0.79 15.93
C THR A 9 19.35 -0.91 14.52
N LYS A 10 20.21 -0.78 13.50
CA LYS A 10 19.80 -0.91 12.10
C LYS A 10 19.47 -2.37 11.78
N LEU A 11 18.20 -2.66 11.51
CA LEU A 11 17.73 -4.03 11.22
C LEU A 11 17.07 -4.13 9.85
N HIS A 12 17.14 -5.33 9.29
CA HIS A 12 16.38 -5.76 8.11
C HIS A 12 15.14 -6.51 8.57
N VAL A 13 13.96 -5.91 8.43
CA VAL A 13 12.73 -6.42 9.01
C VAL A 13 11.76 -6.87 7.92
N LYS A 14 11.49 -8.18 7.86
CA LYS A 14 10.56 -8.79 6.91
C LYS A 14 9.29 -9.21 7.62
N ALA A 15 8.17 -8.55 7.35
CA ALA A 15 6.89 -8.86 7.97
C ALA A 15 5.71 -8.55 7.05
N ARG A 16 4.52 -9.10 7.33
CA ARG A 16 3.32 -8.90 6.50
C ARG A 16 2.57 -7.60 6.82
N THR A 17 2.52 -7.23 8.09
CA THR A 17 1.77 -6.05 8.56
C THR A 17 2.60 -5.25 9.56
N PHE A 18 2.50 -3.92 9.46
CA PHE A 18 3.13 -2.95 10.34
C PHE A 18 2.06 -1.93 10.76
N SER A 19 2.06 -1.51 12.02
CA SER A 19 1.27 -0.32 12.40
C SER A 19 1.87 0.92 11.74
N THR A 20 1.07 1.97 11.57
CA THR A 20 1.53 3.28 11.06
C THR A 20 2.68 3.81 11.90
N SER A 21 2.49 3.81 13.23
CA SER A 21 3.51 4.22 14.21
C SER A 21 4.81 3.41 14.14
N ALA A 22 4.74 2.11 13.82
CA ALA A 22 5.93 1.29 13.69
C ALA A 22 6.70 1.59 12.41
N LYS A 23 6.01 1.86 11.29
CA LYS A 23 6.67 2.22 10.03
C LYS A 23 7.46 3.50 10.18
N GLU A 24 6.84 4.54 10.73
CA GLU A 24 7.47 5.84 10.93
C GLU A 24 8.73 5.73 11.80
N LYS A 25 8.65 5.00 12.93
CA LYS A 25 9.80 4.78 13.82
C LYS A 25 10.91 3.96 13.16
N LEU A 26 10.56 2.91 12.41
CA LEU A 26 11.55 2.06 11.74
C LEU A 26 12.21 2.75 10.54
N GLU A 27 11.47 3.60 9.81
CA GLU A 27 12.01 4.45 8.74
C GLU A 27 12.92 5.54 9.31
N ALA A 28 12.52 6.19 10.42
CA ALA A 28 13.35 7.16 11.14
C ALA A 28 14.65 6.53 11.66
N ALA A 29 14.59 5.29 12.14
CA ALA A 29 15.76 4.50 12.55
C ALA A 29 16.58 3.97 11.36
N GLY A 30 16.19 4.27 10.12
CA GLY A 30 16.89 3.83 8.91
C GLY A 30 16.85 2.31 8.66
N CYS A 31 15.87 1.62 9.23
CA CYS A 31 15.67 0.18 9.03
C CYS A 31 15.08 -0.12 7.65
N THR A 32 15.40 -1.28 7.10
CA THR A 32 14.87 -1.72 5.80
C THR A 32 13.67 -2.64 6.00
N LEU A 33 12.51 -2.19 5.53
CA LEU A 33 11.22 -2.86 5.72
C LEU A 33 10.83 -3.60 4.44
N THR A 34 10.71 -4.93 4.50
CA THR A 34 10.16 -5.72 3.39
C THR A 34 8.78 -6.25 3.76
N VAL A 35 7.74 -5.76 3.07
CA VAL A 35 6.38 -6.25 3.23
C VAL A 35 6.23 -7.56 2.45
N LEU A 36 6.02 -8.65 3.16
CA LEU A 36 5.82 -9.96 2.52
C LEU A 36 4.40 -10.05 1.94
N PRO A 37 4.23 -10.58 0.72
CA PRO A 37 2.91 -10.77 0.14
C PRO A 37 2.12 -11.78 1.00
N GLY A 38 0.84 -11.47 1.22
CA GLY A 38 -0.10 -12.40 1.83
C GLY A 38 -0.45 -13.56 0.91
N ARG A 39 -1.14 -14.57 1.46
CA ARG A 39 -1.71 -15.65 0.62
C ARG A 39 -2.72 -15.04 -0.35
N LYS A 40 -2.53 -15.33 -1.64
CA LYS A 40 -3.48 -14.93 -2.68
C LYS A 40 -4.83 -15.57 -2.39
N LYS A 41 -5.84 -14.73 -2.10
CA LYS A 41 -7.22 -15.20 -1.95
C LYS A 41 -7.66 -15.78 -3.29
N TRP A 42 -8.11 -17.02 -3.30
CA TRP A 42 -8.69 -17.61 -4.50
C TRP A 42 -10.03 -16.92 -4.79
N VAL A 43 -10.19 -16.51 -6.04
CA VAL A 43 -11.35 -15.76 -6.51
C VAL A 43 -11.77 -16.39 -7.84
N LYS A 44 -13.08 -16.52 -8.05
CA LYS A 44 -13.63 -17.06 -9.32
C LYS A 44 -13.21 -16.16 -10.49
N PRO A 45 -12.92 -16.71 -11.69
CA PRO A 45 -12.45 -15.91 -12.83
C PRO A 45 -13.39 -14.76 -13.23
N SER A 46 -14.71 -14.93 -13.08
CA SER A 46 -15.68 -13.86 -13.33
C SER A 46 -15.51 -12.66 -12.39
N VAL A 47 -15.28 -12.91 -11.11
CA VAL A 47 -15.08 -11.85 -10.12
C VAL A 47 -13.77 -11.11 -10.37
N ALA A 48 -12.73 -11.79 -10.88
CA ALA A 48 -11.49 -11.14 -11.31
C ALA A 48 -11.70 -10.18 -12.49
N LYS A 49 -12.55 -10.55 -13.47
CA LYS A 49 -12.89 -9.66 -14.61
C LYS A 49 -13.64 -8.40 -14.15
N ASN A 50 -14.60 -8.55 -13.26
CA ASN A 50 -15.38 -7.42 -12.74
C ASN A 50 -14.48 -6.44 -11.95
N LEU A 51 -13.52 -6.97 -11.19
CA LEU A 51 -12.58 -6.13 -10.44
C LEU A 51 -11.68 -5.32 -11.38
N ALA A 52 -11.15 -5.95 -12.44
CA ALA A 52 -10.34 -5.28 -13.45
C ALA A 52 -11.12 -4.18 -14.19
N GLN A 53 -12.37 -4.48 -14.60
CA GLN A 53 -13.22 -3.49 -15.26
C GLN A 53 -13.54 -2.29 -14.35
N ALA A 54 -13.75 -2.53 -13.05
CA ALA A 54 -13.96 -1.47 -12.07
C ALA A 54 -12.71 -0.60 -11.91
N GLU A 55 -11.52 -1.21 -11.81
CA GLU A 55 -10.25 -0.50 -11.75
C GLU A 55 -10.02 0.40 -12.97
N GLU A 56 -10.31 -0.08 -14.18
CA GLU A 56 -10.23 0.71 -15.41
C GLU A 56 -11.21 1.89 -15.41
N TYR A 57 -12.47 1.66 -15.02
CA TYR A 57 -13.48 2.72 -14.92
C TYR A 57 -13.07 3.81 -13.92
N PHE A 58 -12.61 3.41 -12.73
CA PHE A 58 -12.17 4.36 -11.71
C PHE A 58 -10.87 5.07 -12.09
N ALA A 59 -9.94 4.39 -12.77
CA ALA A 59 -8.73 5.02 -13.29
C ALA A 59 -9.07 6.08 -14.35
N LYS A 60 -9.94 5.75 -15.30
CA LYS A 60 -10.40 6.68 -16.35
C LYS A 60 -11.17 7.86 -15.77
N LYS A 61 -12.01 7.62 -14.77
CA LYS A 61 -12.75 8.69 -14.08
C LYS A 61 -11.82 9.56 -13.22
N LYS A 62 -10.86 8.97 -12.51
CA LYS A 62 -9.86 9.73 -11.73
C LYS A 62 -9.00 10.59 -12.66
N ALA A 63 -8.53 10.04 -13.78
CA ALA A 63 -7.77 10.77 -14.78
C ALA A 63 -8.56 11.95 -15.36
N ALA A 64 -9.81 11.70 -15.78
CA ALA A 64 -10.69 12.77 -16.28
C ALA A 64 -10.99 13.84 -15.21
N SER A 65 -11.10 13.45 -13.94
CA SER A 65 -11.29 14.39 -12.82
C SER A 65 -10.04 15.20 -12.54
N SER A 66 -8.85 14.59 -12.57
CA SER A 66 -7.58 15.32 -12.42
C SER A 66 -7.29 16.25 -13.59
N GLU A 67 -7.72 15.88 -14.80
CA GLU A 67 -7.60 16.72 -16.00
C GLU A 67 -8.53 17.94 -15.92
N ALA A 68 -9.76 17.74 -15.42
CA ALA A 68 -10.71 18.82 -15.17
C ALA A 68 -10.21 19.80 -14.09
N ASP A 69 -9.67 19.31 -12.97
CA ASP A 69 -9.04 20.13 -11.92
C ASP A 69 -7.83 20.92 -12.44
N SER A 70 -7.01 20.33 -13.33
CA SER A 70 -5.85 21.01 -13.92
C SER A 70 -6.20 22.03 -15.01
N SER A 71 -7.41 21.97 -15.57
CA SER A 71 -7.88 22.87 -16.64
C SER A 71 -8.55 24.15 -16.14
N SER A 72 -8.76 24.28 -14.83
CA SER A 72 -9.39 25.45 -14.19
C SER A 72 -8.45 26.21 -13.23
N ALA A 73 -7.13 26.01 -13.36
CA ALA A 73 -6.09 26.74 -12.61
C ALA A 73 -5.30 27.69 -13.51
#